data_AF-A0A7K4EXA6-F1
#
_entry.id   AF-A0A7K4EXA6-F1
#
_cell.length_a   1.000
_cell.length_b   1.000
_cell.length_c   1.000
_cell.angle_alpha   90.00
_cell.angle_beta   90.00
_cell.angle_gamma   90.00
#
_symmetry.space_group_name_H-M   'P 1'
#
loop_
_entity.id
_entity.type
_entity.pdbx_description
1 polymer ?
#
loop_
_entity_poly.entity_id
_entity_poly.type
_entity_poly.pdbx_seq_one_letter_code
_entity_poly.pdbx_strand_id
1 'polypeptide(L)' 'MTLKLRCEDYGFECEYILDEEKTIGLIEKLRNHFEEEHGIDYTIEAVTQMITNRGHSLESIKK' A
#
# COMPACT_ATOMS: atom_id res chain seq x y z
N MET A 1 4.29 4.54 13.99
CA MET A 1 3.90 3.11 13.87
C MET A 1 4.28 2.67 12.47
N THR A 2 5.18 1.71 12.35
CA THR A 2 5.59 1.19 11.04
C THR A 2 4.48 0.29 10.47
N LEU A 3 4.25 0.40 9.17
CA LEU A 3 3.26 -0.37 8.45
C LEU A 3 4.01 -1.29 7.48
N LYS A 4 3.75 -2.59 7.60
CA LYS A 4 4.30 -3.60 6.71
C LYS A 4 3.27 -4.02 5.67
N LEU A 5 3.46 -3.61 4.42
CA LEU A 5 2.61 -3.97 3.29
C LEU A 5 3.35 -4.93 2.37
N ARG A 6 2.63 -5.94 1.86
CA ARG A 6 3.20 -6.94 0.94
C ARG A 6 2.24 -7.13 -0.22
N CYS A 7 2.72 -7.07 -1.46
CA CYS A 7 1.88 -7.28 -2.64
C CYS A 7 1.19 -8.66 -2.62
N GLU A 8 1.90 -9.70 -2.19
CA GLU A 8 1.34 -11.04 -1.95
C GLU A 8 0.12 -11.04 -1.04
N ASP A 9 0.11 -10.18 -0.01
CA ASP A 9 -1.06 -10.05 0.85
C ASP A 9 -2.24 -9.67 -0.03
N TYR A 10 -2.14 -8.63 -0.86
CA TYR A 10 -3.20 -8.18 -1.77
C TYR A 10 -3.54 -9.13 -2.94
N GLY A 11 -2.93 -10.31 -3.03
CA GLY A 11 -3.24 -11.33 -4.04
C GLY A 11 -2.42 -11.18 -5.32
N PHE A 12 -1.33 -10.42 -5.26
CA PHE A 12 -0.40 -10.27 -6.38
C PHE A 12 0.78 -11.22 -6.22
N GLU A 13 1.22 -11.85 -7.31
CA GLU A 13 2.43 -12.70 -7.33
C GLU A 13 3.69 -11.82 -7.33
N CYS A 14 3.87 -11.00 -6.30
CA CYS A 14 5.00 -10.09 -6.18
C CYS A 14 5.57 -10.09 -4.76
N GLU A 15 6.90 -10.21 -4.67
CA GLU A 15 7.68 -10.22 -3.43
C GLU A 15 7.97 -8.80 -2.91
N TYR A 16 7.29 -7.78 -3.43
CA TYR A 16 7.47 -6.40 -2.99
C TYR A 16 6.90 -6.18 -1.59
N ILE A 17 7.75 -5.65 -0.71
CA ILE A 17 7.47 -5.41 0.70
C ILE A 17 7.83 -3.97 1.04
N LEU A 18 6.87 -3.24 1.59
CA LEU A 18 7.10 -1.93 2.19
C LEU A 18 7.04 -2.09 3.70
N ASP A 19 8.14 -1.80 4.39
CA ASP A 19 8.23 -1.78 5.85
C ASP A 19 8.73 -0.40 6.28
N GLU A 20 7.83 0.57 6.31
CA GLU A 20 8.16 1.97 6.56
C GLU A 20 7.12 2.63 7.47
N GLU A 21 7.36 3.87 7.87
CA GLU A 21 6.37 4.62 8.63
C GLU A 21 5.12 4.86 7.78
N LYS A 22 3.97 4.66 8.43
CA LYS A 22 2.64 4.85 7.86
C LYS A 22 2.42 6.32 7.46
N THR A 23 2.78 6.63 6.23
CA THR A 23 2.74 7.97 5.64
C THR A 23 2.08 7.89 4.27
N ILE A 24 1.65 9.03 3.73
CA ILE A 24 1.09 9.11 2.38
C ILE A 24 2.12 8.60 1.35
N GLY A 25 3.40 8.92 1.54
CA GLY A 25 4.49 8.45 0.66
C GLY A 25 4.61 6.93 0.56
N LEU A 26 4.29 6.18 1.62
CA LEU A 26 4.25 4.72 1.57
C LEU A 26 3.14 4.21 0.65
N ILE A 27 1.97 4.86 0.67
CA ILE A 27 0.84 4.55 -0.20
C ILE A 27 1.18 4.89 -1.65
N GLU A 28 1.85 6.02 -1.87
CA GLU A 28 2.35 6.43 -3.20
C GLU A 28 3.36 5.43 -3.76
N LYS A 29 4.31 4.93 -2.95
CA LYS A 29 5.25 3.89 -3.38
C LYS A 29 4.54 2.61 -3.78
N LEU A 30 3.55 2.16 -2.98
CA LEU A 30 2.79 0.95 -3.29
C LEU A 30 1.99 1.12 -4.59
N ARG A 31 1.35 2.28 -4.76
CA ARG A 31 0.66 2.63 -6.01
C ARG A 31 1.60 2.58 -7.20
N ASN A 32 2.74 3.26 -7.11
CA ASN A 32 3.68 3.33 -8.23
C ASN A 32 4.18 1.94 -8.62
N HIS A 33 4.42 1.09 -7.61
CA HIS A 33 4.76 -0.30 -7.84
C HIS A 33 3.67 -1.08 -8.58
N PHE A 34 2.38 -0.88 -8.24
CA PHE A 34 1.29 -1.48 -9.01
C PHE A 34 1.25 -1.00 -10.46
N GLU A 35 1.52 0.28 -10.72
CA GLU A 35 1.57 0.82 -12.08
C GLU A 35 2.77 0.28 -12.87
N GLU A 36 3.97 0.29 -12.28
CA GLU A 36 5.22 -0.08 -12.96
C GLU A 36 5.37 -1.60 -13.14
N GLU A 37 5.09 -2.39 -12.11
CA GLU A 37 5.37 -3.83 -12.12
C GLU A 37 4.14 -4.64 -12.55
N HIS A 38 2.94 -4.19 -12.19
CA HIS A 38 1.69 -4.87 -12.54
C HIS A 38 0.94 -4.21 -13.70
N GLY A 39 1.30 -2.98 -14.10
CA GLY A 39 0.57 -2.25 -15.14
C GLY A 39 -0.80 -1.74 -14.69
N ILE A 40 -1.03 -1.61 -13.38
CA ILE A 40 -2.33 -1.26 -12.79
C ILE A 40 -2.26 0.13 -12.15
N ASP A 41 -2.90 1.11 -12.79
CA ASP A 41 -3.06 2.44 -12.21
C ASP A 41 -4.22 2.44 -11.20
N TYR A 42 -3.87 2.18 -9.94
CA TYR A 42 -4.78 2.42 -8.83
C TYR A 42 -4.68 3.88 -8.38
N THR A 43 -5.80 4.50 -8.03
CA THR A 43 -5.76 5.79 -7.34
C THR A 43 -5.23 5.63 -5.91
N ILE A 44 -4.62 6.69 -5.36
CA ILE A 44 -4.17 6.70 -3.96
C ILE A 44 -5.30 6.32 -3.01
N GLU A 45 -6.52 6.79 -3.27
CA GLU A 45 -7.70 6.45 -2.48
C GLU A 45 -8.05 4.96 -2.56
N ALA A 46 -7.96 4.33 -3.74
CA ALA A 46 -8.19 2.89 -3.90
C ALA A 46 -7.16 2.08 -3.10
N VAL A 47 -5.87 2.39 -3.23
CA VAL A 47 -4.80 1.72 -2.46
C VAL A 47 -5.00 1.93 -0.95
N THR A 48 -5.36 3.15 -0.54
CA THR A 48 -5.67 3.50 0.86
C THR A 48 -6.83 2.65 1.39
N GLN A 49 -7.92 2.51 0.63
CA GLN A 49 -9.06 1.68 0.98
C GLN A 49 -8.68 0.19 1.05
N MET A 50 -7.87 -0.31 0.12
CA MET A 50 -7.39 -1.71 0.13
C MET A 50 -6.59 -2.00 1.40
N ILE A 51 -5.67 -1.11 1.77
CA ILE A 51 -4.88 -1.22 3.00
C ILE A 51 -5.81 -1.21 4.23
N THR A 52 -6.75 -0.26 4.28
CA THR A 52 -7.69 -0.12 5.40
C THR A 52 -8.59 -1.35 5.56
N ASN A 53 -9.18 -1.83 4.46
CA ASN A 53 -10.09 -2.98 4.45
C ASN A 53 -9.41 -4.28 4.89
N ARG A 54 -8.09 -4.39 4.67
CA ARG A 54 -7.29 -5.54 5.09
C ARG A 54 -7.12 -5.65 6.62
N GLY A 55 -7.48 -4.62 7.37
CA GLY A 55 -7.26 -4.55 8.82
C GLY A 55 -5.96 -3.85 9.21
N HIS A 56 -5.24 -3.27 8.25
CA HIS A 56 -4.26 -2.24 8.56
C HIS A 56 -5.01 -0.94 8.86
N SER A 57 -5.54 -0.81 10.09
CA SER A 57 -6.30 0.39 10.51
C SER A 57 -5.53 1.65 10.16
N LEU A 58 -6.04 2.45 9.21
CA LEU A 58 -5.43 3.72 8.78
C LEU A 58 -5.69 4.89 9.75
N GLU A 59 -6.32 4.61 10.90
CA GLU A 59 -6.82 5.55 11.91
C GLU A 59 -5.78 6.44 12.62
N SER A 60 -4.53 6.48 12.13
CA SER A 60 -3.46 7.32 12.70
C SER A 60 -2.42 7.75 11.67
N ILE A 61 -2.78 7.88 10.38
CA ILE A 61 -1.89 8.59 9.44
C ILE A 61 -1.82 10.04 9.92
N LYS A 62 -0.70 10.41 10.56
CA LYS A 62 -0.41 11.82 10.81
C LYS A 62 -0.11 12.47 9.45
N LYS A 63 -0.88 13.50 9.13
CA LYS A 63 -0.62 14.41 8.02
C LYS A 63 0.66 15.20 8.27
#